data_AF-A0A934YD76-F1
#
_entry.id   AF-A0A934YD76-F1
#
_cell.length_a   1.000
_cell.length_b   1.000
_cell.length_c   1.000
_cell.angle_alpha   90.00
_cell.angle_beta   90.00
_cell.angle_gamma   90.00
#
_symmetry.space_group_name_H-M   'P 1'
#
loop_
_entity.id
_entity.type
_entity.pdbx_description
1 polymer ?
#
loop_
_entity_poly.entity_id
_entity_poly.type
_entity_poly.pdbx_seq_one_letter_code
_entity_poly.pdbx_strand_id
1 'polypeptide(L)'
;MKPYSISALSGIKQFFSINLPSRISTIFIIFLFANSCFAQNEAWYIESINQSHFGGRTEVSMTGGRADIVDDNYAIEVEFANKWKDAIGQSLWYGLQLERQPGIVLIMKTIQDRKYGIMLQSAIDYAGLTDKIKVWFYPEDFGIPFAQPVQKFIEERQEVVQTNGQYSYNKSSGIRHNSRCTYFSCKSCEPSSRDKGKGCGRCGG
;
A
#
# COMPACT_ATOMS: atom_id res chain seq x y z
N MET A 1 29.70 -4.06 -70.90
CA MET A 1 29.13 -3.30 -72.04
C MET A 1 27.68 -2.96 -71.72
N LYS A 2 27.37 -1.66 -71.67
CA LYS A 2 26.02 -1.04 -71.82
C LYS A 2 25.48 -1.29 -73.26
N PRO A 3 24.32 -0.77 -73.73
CA PRO A 3 23.21 0.01 -73.11
C PRO A 3 21.79 -0.42 -73.61
N TYR A 4 20.73 0.28 -73.18
CA TYR A 4 19.62 0.94 -73.93
C TYR A 4 18.66 1.49 -72.83
N SER A 5 18.46 2.79 -72.51
CA SER A 5 18.21 4.04 -73.25
C SER A 5 16.85 3.98 -74.01
N ILE A 6 15.85 4.88 -73.91
CA ILE A 6 15.77 6.34 -73.63
C ILE A 6 14.33 6.72 -73.15
N SER A 7 14.22 7.89 -72.50
CA SER A 7 13.18 8.96 -72.60
C SER A 7 11.82 8.75 -71.91
N ALA A 8 11.51 9.50 -70.84
CA ALA A 8 11.17 10.94 -70.78
C ALA A 8 9.80 11.26 -71.40
N LEU A 9 8.86 11.72 -70.56
CA LEU A 9 8.08 12.94 -70.78
C LEU A 9 7.30 13.34 -69.52
N SER A 10 7.26 14.65 -69.34
CA SER A 10 6.77 15.48 -68.26
C SER A 10 5.25 15.50 -68.07
N GLY A 11 4.81 15.70 -66.82
CA GLY A 11 3.45 16.15 -66.50
C GLY A 11 3.37 16.67 -65.05
N ILE A 12 3.22 17.99 -64.90
CA ILE A 12 3.19 18.73 -63.62
C ILE A 12 1.73 18.90 -63.17
N LYS A 13 1.56 19.03 -61.84
CA LYS A 13 0.42 19.59 -61.07
C LYS A 13 -0.65 18.52 -60.75
N GLN A 14 -1.08 18.35 -59.50
CA GLN A 14 -1.63 19.41 -58.66
C GLN A 14 -1.62 19.03 -57.16
N PHE A 15 -1.37 20.05 -56.35
CA PHE A 15 -1.42 20.09 -54.89
C PHE A 15 -2.73 19.57 -54.31
N PHE A 16 -2.62 18.79 -53.24
CA PHE A 16 -3.49 18.93 -52.05
C PHE A 16 -2.64 18.64 -50.80
N SER A 17 -1.80 19.62 -50.43
CA SER A 17 -1.28 19.69 -49.05
C SER A 17 -2.43 20.18 -48.18
N ILE A 18 -3.00 19.26 -47.41
CA ILE A 18 -3.96 19.60 -46.36
C ILE A 18 -3.13 20.24 -45.24
N ASN A 19 -3.18 21.57 -45.13
CA ASN A 19 -2.57 22.30 -44.03
C ASN A 19 -3.36 22.02 -42.75
N LEU A 20 -2.91 21.07 -41.93
CA LEU A 20 -3.35 21.03 -40.53
C LEU A 20 -2.62 22.14 -39.75
N PRO A 21 -3.32 23.03 -39.05
CA PRO A 21 -2.67 24.04 -38.20
C PRO A 21 -1.90 23.34 -37.07
N SER A 22 -0.59 23.54 -37.05
CA SER A 22 0.43 22.88 -36.21
C SER A 22 0.34 23.16 -34.71
N ARG A 23 -0.76 23.71 -34.20
CA ARG A 23 -0.87 24.16 -32.80
C ARG A 23 -2.07 23.64 -32.02
N ILE A 24 -2.92 22.79 -32.62
CA ILE A 24 -4.07 22.20 -31.91
C ILE A 24 -3.82 20.72 -31.55
N SER A 25 -2.82 20.07 -32.15
CA SER A 25 -2.53 18.65 -31.86
C SER A 25 -1.84 18.40 -30.51
N THR A 26 -1.25 19.42 -29.88
CA THR A 26 -0.42 19.22 -28.68
C THR A 26 -1.23 19.22 -27.38
N ILE A 27 -2.47 19.73 -27.37
CA ILE A 27 -3.27 19.85 -26.14
C ILE A 27 -4.03 18.54 -25.80
N PHE A 28 -4.23 17.63 -26.76
CA PHE A 28 -4.95 16.37 -26.52
C PHE A 28 -4.09 15.21 -25.98
N ILE A 29 -2.75 15.32 -26.03
CA ILE A 29 -1.85 14.24 -25.60
C ILE A 29 -1.49 14.35 -24.10
N ILE A 30 -1.69 15.50 -23.46
CA ILE A 30 -1.33 15.73 -22.05
C ILE A 30 -2.41 15.21 -21.08
N PHE A 31 -3.61 14.85 -21.56
CA PHE A 31 -4.72 14.37 -20.71
C PHE A 31 -4.81 12.84 -20.54
N LEU A 32 -3.85 12.07 -21.07
CA LEU A 32 -3.83 10.60 -20.96
C LEU A 32 -2.99 10.04 -19.81
N PHE A 33 -2.37 10.88 -18.98
CA PHE A 33 -1.83 10.46 -17.68
C PHE A 33 -2.91 10.65 -16.60
N ALA A 34 -4.07 10.03 -16.82
CA ALA A 34 -4.98 9.77 -15.71
C ALA A 34 -4.24 8.79 -14.78
N ASN A 35 -3.85 9.31 -13.61
CA ASN A 35 -3.22 8.56 -12.54
C ASN A 35 -4.15 7.41 -12.13
N SER A 36 -3.92 6.21 -12.64
CA SER A 36 -4.54 5.01 -12.09
C SER A 36 -3.89 4.73 -10.73
N CYS A 37 -4.51 5.24 -9.67
CA CYS A 37 -4.28 4.73 -8.32
C CYS A 37 -4.90 3.33 -8.27
N PHE A 38 -4.20 2.32 -8.78
CA PHE A 38 -4.64 0.94 -8.66
C PHE A 38 -4.49 0.51 -7.20
N ALA A 39 -5.61 0.37 -6.49
CA ALA A 39 -5.62 -0.40 -5.25
C ALA A 39 -5.18 -1.82 -5.59
N GLN A 40 -4.04 -2.27 -5.03
CA GLN A 40 -3.59 -3.64 -5.20
C GLN A 40 -4.64 -4.59 -4.60
N ASN A 41 -5.09 -5.53 -5.44
CA ASN A 41 -6.03 -6.57 -5.07
C ASN A 41 -5.28 -7.75 -4.43
N GLU A 42 -6.03 -8.66 -3.82
CA GLU A 42 -5.52 -9.83 -3.08
C GLU A 42 -4.63 -10.72 -3.96
N ALA A 43 -5.08 -11.01 -5.18
CA ALA A 43 -4.35 -11.81 -6.16
C ALA A 43 -2.92 -11.29 -6.44
N TRP A 44 -2.74 -9.97 -6.49
CA TRP A 44 -1.40 -9.39 -6.66
C TRP A 44 -0.48 -9.72 -5.47
N TYR A 45 -1.00 -9.65 -4.24
CA TYR A 45 -0.22 -9.99 -3.05
C TYR A 45 0.11 -11.49 -3.01
N ILE A 46 -0.88 -12.35 -3.28
CA ILE A 46 -0.70 -13.80 -3.35
C ILE A 46 0.44 -14.14 -4.29
N GLU A 47 0.39 -13.63 -5.53
CA GLU A 47 1.41 -13.92 -6.53
C GLU A 47 2.78 -13.37 -6.13
N SER A 48 2.85 -12.10 -5.70
CA SER A 48 4.12 -11.44 -5.38
C SER A 48 4.82 -12.08 -4.18
N ILE A 49 4.05 -12.41 -3.13
CA ILE A 49 4.55 -13.06 -1.91
C ILE A 49 4.98 -14.49 -2.23
N ASN A 50 4.18 -15.23 -2.99
CA ASN A 50 4.52 -16.60 -3.37
C ASN A 50 5.82 -16.63 -4.18
N GLN A 51 5.92 -15.83 -5.24
CA GLN A 51 7.11 -15.78 -6.10
C GLN A 51 8.39 -15.41 -5.33
N SER A 52 8.28 -14.52 -4.35
CA SER A 52 9.45 -13.98 -3.65
C SER A 52 9.88 -14.80 -2.43
N HIS A 53 8.98 -15.57 -1.82
CA HIS A 53 9.22 -16.13 -0.48
C HIS A 53 8.87 -17.60 -0.30
N PHE A 54 7.83 -18.10 -0.96
CA PHE A 54 7.35 -19.48 -0.73
C PHE A 54 7.66 -20.42 -1.89
N GLY A 55 7.58 -19.94 -3.14
CA GLY A 55 7.78 -20.78 -4.32
C GLY A 55 6.76 -21.92 -4.44
N GLY A 56 5.61 -21.78 -3.81
CA GLY A 56 4.54 -22.78 -3.77
C GLY A 56 3.60 -22.71 -4.98
N ARG A 57 2.54 -23.51 -4.92
CA ARG A 57 1.42 -23.44 -5.87
C ARG A 57 0.38 -22.47 -5.35
N THR A 58 -0.18 -21.64 -6.23
CA THR A 58 -1.25 -20.70 -5.87
C THR A 58 -2.63 -21.27 -6.14
N GLU A 59 -3.63 -20.78 -5.41
CA GLU A 59 -5.06 -21.00 -5.67
C GLU A 59 -5.40 -22.51 -5.78
N VAL A 60 -4.91 -23.31 -4.84
CA VAL A 60 -5.08 -24.77 -4.84
C VAL A 60 -6.49 -25.12 -4.39
N SER A 61 -7.30 -25.71 -5.28
CA SER A 61 -8.71 -26.03 -5.00
C SER A 61 -8.88 -27.30 -4.16
N MET A 62 -9.88 -27.30 -3.28
CA MET A 62 -10.31 -28.47 -2.51
C MET A 62 -11.81 -28.42 -2.22
N THR A 63 -12.35 -29.45 -1.58
CA THR A 63 -13.75 -29.42 -1.12
C THR A 63 -13.91 -28.31 -0.07
N GLY A 64 -14.85 -27.41 -0.30
CA GLY A 64 -15.17 -26.33 0.64
C GLY A 64 -14.26 -25.10 0.56
N GLY A 65 -13.39 -24.97 -0.45
CA GLY A 65 -12.65 -23.73 -0.67
C GLY A 65 -11.41 -23.87 -1.54
N ARG A 66 -10.51 -22.90 -1.41
CA ARG A 66 -9.27 -22.81 -2.17
C ARG A 66 -8.22 -22.16 -1.28
N ALA A 67 -7.04 -22.77 -1.14
CA ALA A 67 -5.93 -22.19 -0.40
C ALA A 67 -5.12 -21.29 -1.32
N ASP A 68 -4.76 -20.10 -0.84
CA ASP A 68 -4.08 -19.09 -1.66
C ASP A 68 -2.68 -19.53 -2.07
N ILE A 69 -1.90 -20.09 -1.13
CA ILE A 69 -0.54 -20.60 -1.38
C ILE A 69 -0.36 -21.94 -0.66
N VAL A 70 0.23 -22.91 -1.34
CA VAL A 70 0.59 -24.22 -0.76
C VAL A 70 2.02 -24.58 -1.14
N ASP A 71 2.88 -24.75 -0.13
CA ASP A 71 4.24 -25.27 -0.28
C ASP A 71 4.38 -26.66 0.39
N ASP A 72 5.62 -27.12 0.56
CA ASP A 72 5.90 -28.42 1.17
C ASP A 72 5.49 -28.51 2.65
N ASN A 73 5.39 -27.36 3.35
CA ASN A 73 5.19 -27.27 4.78
C ASN A 73 3.81 -26.70 5.15
N TYR A 74 3.33 -25.69 4.41
CA TYR A 74 2.21 -24.85 4.79
C TYR A 74 1.08 -24.82 3.75
N ALA A 75 -0.15 -24.72 4.24
CA ALA A 75 -1.30 -24.24 3.49
C ALA A 75 -1.65 -22.85 4.02
N ILE A 76 -1.45 -21.84 3.19
CA ILE A 76 -1.40 -20.44 3.59
C ILE A 76 -2.63 -19.71 3.04
N GLU A 77 -3.31 -19.01 3.94
CA GLU A 77 -4.30 -17.98 3.63
C GLU A 77 -3.64 -16.60 3.64
N VAL A 78 -3.85 -15.81 2.60
CA VAL A 78 -3.32 -14.46 2.43
C VAL A 78 -4.49 -13.47 2.51
N GLU A 79 -4.61 -12.77 3.62
CA GLU A 79 -5.83 -11.97 3.90
C GLU A 79 -5.50 -10.54 4.33
N PHE A 80 -6.35 -9.58 3.92
CA PHE A 80 -6.23 -8.20 4.37
C PHE A 80 -6.51 -8.04 5.86
N ALA A 81 -5.73 -7.19 6.52
CA ALA A 81 -5.75 -7.03 7.97
C ALA A 81 -7.15 -6.77 8.57
N ASN A 82 -8.01 -6.02 7.89
CA ASN A 82 -9.38 -5.75 8.37
C ASN A 82 -10.31 -6.98 8.38
N LYS A 83 -9.93 -8.07 7.73
CA LYS A 83 -10.66 -9.34 7.66
C LYS A 83 -9.98 -10.48 8.44
N TRP A 84 -9.02 -10.16 9.31
CA TRP A 84 -8.20 -11.13 10.06
C TRP A 84 -8.94 -12.31 10.72
N LYS A 85 -10.22 -12.14 11.09
CA LYS A 85 -11.02 -13.19 11.73
C LYS A 85 -11.26 -14.38 10.80
N ASP A 86 -11.50 -14.10 9.52
CA ASP A 86 -11.83 -15.11 8.53
C ASP A 86 -10.60 -15.99 8.25
N ALA A 87 -9.40 -15.38 8.28
CA ALA A 87 -8.13 -16.06 8.05
C ALA A 87 -7.85 -17.20 9.05
N ILE A 88 -8.33 -17.10 10.29
CA ILE A 88 -8.17 -18.17 11.30
C ILE A 88 -8.91 -19.43 10.84
N GLY A 89 -10.19 -19.28 10.47
CA GLY A 89 -11.02 -20.42 10.05
C GLY A 89 -10.52 -21.03 8.75
N GLN A 90 -10.18 -20.17 7.77
CA GLN A 90 -9.72 -20.61 6.46
C GLN A 90 -8.37 -21.36 6.55
N SER A 91 -7.37 -20.79 7.21
CA SER A 91 -6.05 -21.45 7.36
C SER A 91 -6.14 -22.82 8.06
N LEU A 92 -6.96 -22.94 9.11
CA LEU A 92 -7.20 -24.21 9.79
C LEU A 92 -7.88 -25.24 8.88
N TRP A 93 -8.91 -24.83 8.13
CA TRP A 93 -9.60 -25.71 7.20
C TRP A 93 -8.67 -26.20 6.09
N TYR A 94 -7.88 -25.30 5.51
CA TYR A 94 -6.95 -25.64 4.43
C TYR A 94 -5.80 -26.51 4.89
N GLY A 95 -5.21 -26.22 6.05
CA GLY A 95 -4.19 -27.09 6.65
C GLY A 95 -4.71 -28.51 6.91
N LEU A 96 -5.96 -28.63 7.38
CA LEU A 96 -6.62 -29.92 7.56
C LEU A 96 -6.82 -30.67 6.24
N GLN A 97 -7.35 -30.01 5.20
CA GLN A 97 -7.66 -30.66 3.92
C GLN A 97 -6.43 -31.07 3.12
N LEU A 98 -5.33 -30.33 3.26
CA LEU A 98 -4.12 -30.51 2.46
C LEU A 98 -3.00 -31.24 3.22
N GLU A 99 -3.25 -31.65 4.47
CA GLU A 99 -2.24 -32.23 5.37
C GLU A 99 -0.99 -31.35 5.45
N ARG A 100 -1.19 -30.05 5.69
CA ARG A 100 -0.12 -29.05 5.84
C ARG A 100 -0.33 -28.24 7.10
N GLN A 101 0.73 -27.63 7.60
CA GLN A 101 0.60 -26.71 8.72
C GLN A 101 -0.20 -25.46 8.29
N PRO A 102 -1.24 -25.06 9.04
CA PRO A 102 -1.95 -23.81 8.79
C PRO A 102 -1.00 -22.60 8.80
N GLY A 103 -1.09 -21.79 7.74
CA GLY A 103 -0.36 -20.54 7.59
C GLY A 103 -1.31 -19.35 7.36
N ILE A 104 -0.96 -18.19 7.91
CA ILE A 104 -1.63 -16.92 7.62
C ILE A 104 -0.58 -15.88 7.24
N VAL A 105 -0.74 -15.24 6.08
CA VAL A 105 -0.08 -13.98 5.77
C VAL A 105 -1.10 -12.86 5.92
N LEU A 106 -0.91 -11.99 6.91
CA LEU A 106 -1.79 -10.85 7.14
C LEU A 106 -1.26 -9.61 6.42
N ILE A 107 -1.98 -9.14 5.40
CA ILE A 107 -1.61 -7.95 4.62
C ILE A 107 -2.00 -6.69 5.39
N MET A 108 -1.00 -6.02 5.96
CA MET A 108 -1.13 -4.68 6.53
C MET A 108 -0.72 -3.65 5.49
N LYS A 109 -1.65 -2.81 5.03
CA LYS A 109 -1.34 -1.77 4.04
C LYS A 109 -0.63 -0.58 4.69
N THR A 110 -0.91 -0.35 5.97
CA THR A 110 -0.37 0.78 6.73
C THR A 110 0.07 0.36 8.12
N ILE A 111 0.91 1.19 8.75
CA ILE A 111 1.33 1.01 10.15
C ILE A 111 0.12 0.93 11.12
N GLN A 112 -0.99 1.58 10.77
CA GLN A 112 -2.22 1.57 11.58
C GLN A 112 -2.93 0.21 11.56
N ASP A 113 -2.66 -0.64 10.57
CA ASP A 113 -3.25 -1.98 10.47
C ASP A 113 -2.64 -2.97 11.46
N ARG A 114 -1.49 -2.64 12.09
CA ARG A 114 -0.89 -3.45 13.18
C ARG A 114 -1.85 -3.78 14.31
N LYS A 115 -2.86 -2.92 14.57
CA LYS A 115 -3.91 -3.20 15.55
C LYS A 115 -4.64 -4.52 15.25
N TYR A 116 -4.83 -4.86 13.98
CA TYR A 116 -5.46 -6.11 13.58
C TYR A 116 -4.52 -7.30 13.73
N GLY A 117 -3.22 -7.13 13.46
CA GLY A 117 -2.22 -8.17 13.75
C GLY A 117 -2.17 -8.52 15.24
N ILE A 118 -2.24 -7.51 16.12
CA ILE A 118 -2.36 -7.72 17.57
C ILE A 118 -3.65 -8.48 17.92
N MET A 119 -4.78 -8.12 17.32
CA MET A 119 -6.06 -8.81 17.55
C MET A 119 -6.01 -10.27 17.09
N LEU A 120 -5.45 -10.53 15.91
CA LEU A 120 -5.23 -11.88 15.38
C LEU A 120 -4.38 -12.72 16.32
N GLN A 121 -3.20 -12.22 16.69
CA GLN A 121 -2.29 -12.95 17.56
C GLN A 121 -2.91 -13.19 18.94
N SER A 122 -3.58 -12.19 19.52
CA SER A 122 -4.25 -12.34 20.82
C SER A 122 -5.36 -13.39 20.78
N ALA A 123 -6.09 -13.50 19.67
CA ALA A 123 -7.13 -14.52 19.49
C ALA A 123 -6.53 -15.93 19.34
N ILE A 124 -5.44 -16.07 18.58
CA ILE A 124 -4.70 -17.33 18.42
C ILE A 124 -4.13 -17.78 19.76
N ASP A 125 -3.51 -16.88 20.51
CA ASP A 125 -2.91 -17.17 21.82
C ASP A 125 -3.99 -17.57 22.85
N TYR A 126 -5.10 -16.81 22.90
CA TYR A 126 -6.24 -17.15 23.75
C TYR A 126 -6.80 -18.54 23.47
N ALA A 127 -6.84 -18.94 22.20
CA ALA A 127 -7.32 -20.26 21.77
C ALA A 127 -6.30 -21.40 21.95
N GLY A 128 -5.06 -21.10 22.36
CA GLY A 128 -3.99 -22.10 22.46
C GLY A 128 -3.51 -22.63 21.11
N LEU A 129 -3.61 -21.82 20.06
CA LEU A 129 -3.28 -22.20 18.68
C LEU A 129 -1.91 -21.68 18.21
N THR A 130 -1.11 -21.06 19.08
CA THR A 130 0.17 -20.42 18.74
C THR A 130 1.14 -21.37 18.03
N ASP A 131 1.24 -22.63 18.47
CA ASP A 131 2.12 -23.64 17.84
C ASP A 131 1.45 -24.37 16.67
N LYS A 132 0.20 -24.03 16.34
CA LYS A 132 -0.60 -24.69 15.31
C LYS A 132 -0.75 -23.84 14.04
N ILE A 133 -0.78 -22.52 14.18
CA ILE A 133 -0.92 -21.60 13.06
C ILE A 133 0.34 -20.74 12.96
N LYS A 134 1.04 -20.82 11.84
CA LYS A 134 2.17 -19.93 11.56
C LYS A 134 1.64 -18.62 10.97
N VAL A 135 1.95 -17.49 11.61
CA VAL A 135 1.54 -16.15 11.16
C VAL A 135 2.74 -15.38 10.64
N TRP A 136 2.55 -14.69 9.51
CA TRP A 136 3.46 -13.69 8.97
C TRP A 136 2.73 -12.37 8.77
N PHE A 137 3.37 -11.28 9.19
CA PHE A 137 2.88 -9.92 9.06
C PHE A 137 3.51 -9.24 7.84
N TYR A 138 2.78 -9.16 6.73
CA TYR A 138 3.24 -8.43 5.55
C TYR A 138 2.97 -6.93 5.72
N PRO A 139 3.91 -6.02 5.40
CA PRO A 139 5.22 -6.26 4.75
C PRO A 139 6.39 -6.56 5.71
N GLU A 140 6.20 -6.41 7.02
CA GLU A 140 7.29 -6.30 8.00
C GLU A 140 8.14 -7.55 8.13
N ASP A 141 7.52 -8.72 8.26
CA ASP A 141 8.22 -10.00 8.42
C ASP A 141 8.96 -10.44 7.14
N PHE A 142 8.74 -9.71 6.05
CA PHE A 142 9.39 -9.92 4.75
C PHE A 142 10.52 -8.92 4.50
N GLY A 143 10.90 -8.12 5.51
CA GLY A 143 11.97 -7.13 5.41
C GLY A 143 11.62 -5.90 4.58
N ILE A 144 10.33 -5.69 4.30
CA ILE A 144 9.84 -4.58 3.48
C ILE A 144 9.25 -3.51 4.40
N PRO A 145 9.67 -2.23 4.28
CA PRO A 145 9.05 -1.15 5.04
C PRO A 145 7.63 -0.87 4.52
N PHE A 146 6.73 -0.40 5.39
CA PHE A 146 5.41 0.07 4.96
C PHE A 146 5.56 1.20 3.92
N ALA A 147 5.00 0.97 2.73
CA ALA A 147 4.91 2.00 1.71
C ALA A 147 3.85 3.05 2.11
N GLN A 148 4.29 4.29 2.35
CA GLN A 148 3.48 5.52 2.16
C GLN A 148 2.38 5.91 3.18
N PRO A 149 2.56 5.69 4.51
CA PRO A 149 1.95 6.63 5.47
C PRO A 149 3.01 7.48 6.19
N VAL A 150 4.13 6.88 6.56
CA VAL A 150 5.11 7.55 7.45
C VAL A 150 5.75 8.74 6.76
N GLN A 151 6.18 8.60 5.49
CA GLN A 151 6.86 9.68 4.80
C GLN A 151 5.94 10.88 4.58
N LYS A 152 4.73 10.66 4.09
CA LYS A 152 3.72 11.72 3.92
C LYS A 152 3.34 12.38 5.25
N PHE A 153 3.14 11.61 6.32
CA PHE A 153 2.89 12.20 7.64
C PHE A 153 4.10 12.96 8.19
N ILE A 154 5.32 12.51 7.91
CA ILE A 154 6.56 13.21 8.27
C ILE A 154 6.66 14.53 7.49
N GLU A 155 6.43 14.50 6.19
CA GLU A 155 6.48 15.68 5.30
C GLU A 155 5.41 16.71 5.69
N GLU A 156 4.15 16.30 5.82
CA GLU A 156 3.06 17.16 6.29
C GLU A 156 3.37 17.74 7.68
N ARG A 157 3.93 16.92 8.59
CA ARG A 157 4.30 17.39 9.92
C ARG A 157 5.50 18.35 9.88
N GLN A 158 6.49 18.10 9.03
CA GLN A 158 7.64 18.99 8.85
C GLN A 158 7.21 20.32 8.26
N GLU A 159 6.31 20.32 7.28
CA GLU A 159 5.71 21.52 6.71
C GLU A 159 4.93 22.32 7.77
N VAL A 160 4.11 21.65 8.57
CA VAL A 160 3.39 22.29 9.69
C VAL A 160 4.37 22.85 10.73
N VAL A 161 5.47 22.15 11.04
CA VAL A 161 6.49 22.67 11.97
C VAL A 161 7.24 23.87 11.38
N GLN A 162 7.53 23.87 10.08
CA GLN A 162 8.19 24.98 9.40
C GLN A 162 7.30 26.23 9.34
N THR A 163 6.00 26.05 9.10
CA THR A 163 5.02 27.14 8.97
C THR A 163 4.54 27.67 10.32
N ASN A 164 4.26 26.77 11.27
CA ASN A 164 3.56 27.07 12.52
C ASN A 164 4.45 26.91 13.76
N GLY A 165 5.73 26.58 13.59
CA GLY A 165 6.66 26.35 14.70
C GLY A 165 6.46 25.01 15.40
N GLN A 166 7.29 24.75 16.41
CA GLN A 166 7.35 23.44 17.08
C GLN A 166 6.30 23.22 18.17
N TYR A 167 5.44 24.20 18.44
CA TYR A 167 4.51 24.17 19.57
C TYR A 167 3.12 24.62 19.13
N SER A 168 2.09 23.94 19.61
CA SER A 168 0.68 24.29 19.42
C SER A 168 -0.02 24.41 20.77
N TYR A 169 -0.94 25.36 20.92
CA TYR A 169 -1.63 25.67 22.17
C TYR A 169 -3.15 25.58 21.99
N ASN A 170 -3.81 24.77 22.81
CA ASN A 170 -5.25 24.60 22.80
C ASN A 170 -5.91 25.65 23.72
N LYS A 171 -6.66 26.59 23.12
CA LYS A 171 -7.30 27.70 23.87
C LYS A 171 -8.31 27.24 24.91
N SER A 172 -9.02 26.17 24.63
CA SER A 172 -10.11 25.68 25.49
C SER A 172 -9.58 24.94 26.73
N SER A 173 -8.49 24.20 26.58
CA SER A 173 -7.91 23.40 27.69
C SER A 173 -6.72 24.06 28.38
N GLY A 174 -6.11 25.09 27.77
CA GLY A 174 -4.89 25.71 28.27
C GLY A 174 -3.64 24.83 28.15
N ILE A 175 -3.72 23.74 27.36
CA ILE A 175 -2.65 22.77 27.18
C ILE A 175 -1.83 23.07 25.92
N ARG A 176 -0.51 23.02 26.06
CA ARG A 176 0.47 23.10 24.98
C ARG A 176 0.98 21.72 24.57
N HIS A 177 1.18 21.53 23.27
CA HIS A 177 1.74 20.33 22.66
C HIS A 177 2.93 20.68 21.75
N ASN A 178 4.06 20.02 21.91
CA ASN A 178 5.16 20.11 20.94
C ASN A 178 4.90 19.22 19.72
N SER A 179 5.71 19.43 18.67
CA SER A 179 5.63 18.76 17.36
C SER A 179 5.71 17.24 17.38
N ARG A 180 6.18 16.64 18.48
CA ARG A 180 6.23 15.18 18.66
C ARG A 180 4.94 14.63 19.27
N CYS A 181 4.03 15.48 19.72
CA CYS A 181 2.78 15.08 20.33
C CYS A 181 1.77 14.58 19.27
N THR A 182 1.03 13.53 19.58
CA THR A 182 -0.11 13.07 18.75
C THR A 182 -1.21 14.13 18.60
N TYR A 183 -1.30 15.08 19.54
CA TYR A 183 -2.27 16.18 19.53
C TYR A 183 -1.67 17.50 19.03
N PHE A 184 -0.46 17.47 18.46
CA PHE A 184 0.12 18.63 17.80
C PHE A 184 -0.81 19.10 16.67
N SER A 185 -1.13 20.40 16.66
CA SER A 185 -2.05 21.00 15.69
C SER A 185 -3.48 20.43 15.72
N CYS A 186 -3.99 20.15 16.92
CA CYS A 186 -5.40 19.79 17.12
C CYS A 186 -6.38 20.84 16.57
N LYS A 187 -7.64 20.48 16.34
CA LYS A 187 -8.67 21.38 15.76
C LYS A 187 -8.85 22.72 16.51
N SER A 188 -8.61 22.74 17.83
CA SER A 188 -8.70 23.94 18.67
C SER A 188 -7.32 24.50 19.08
N CYS A 189 -6.26 24.03 18.43
CA CYS A 189 -4.89 24.43 18.70
C CYS A 189 -4.47 25.53 17.73
N GLU A 190 -3.74 26.52 18.24
CA GLU A 190 -3.06 27.54 17.43
C GLU A 190 -1.54 27.41 17.56
N PRO A 191 -0.76 27.90 16.59
CA PRO A 191 0.70 28.04 16.71
C PRO A 191 1.09 28.78 18.00
N SER A 192 2.13 28.32 18.70
CA SER A 192 2.52 28.87 20.01
C SER A 192 4.02 28.76 20.29
N SER A 193 4.45 29.25 21.46
CA SER A 193 5.83 29.15 21.95
C SER A 193 5.95 28.14 23.10
N ARG A 194 7.19 27.77 23.45
CA ARG A 194 7.51 26.84 24.54
C ARG A 194 6.98 27.26 25.90
N ASP A 195 6.74 28.55 26.12
CA ASP A 195 6.37 29.08 27.43
C ASP A 195 4.84 29.27 27.59
N LYS A 196 4.07 29.00 26.53
CA LYS A 196 2.61 29.22 26.55
C LYS A 196 1.90 28.11 27.32
N GLY A 197 1.13 28.46 28.34
CA GLY A 197 0.22 27.54 29.04
C GLY A 197 0.90 26.37 29.73
N LYS A 198 0.11 25.36 30.13
CA LYS A 198 0.62 24.15 30.78
C LYS A 198 1.06 23.14 29.72
N GLY A 199 2.25 22.57 29.86
CA GLY A 199 2.71 21.50 28.98
C GLY A 199 1.84 20.25 29.09
N CYS A 200 1.57 19.61 27.95
CA CYS A 200 0.85 18.34 27.91
C CYS A 200 1.64 17.27 28.68
N GLY A 201 0.99 16.56 29.62
CA GLY A 201 1.65 15.55 30.45
C GLY A 201 2.27 14.38 29.65
N ARG A 202 1.85 14.17 28.39
CA ARG A 202 2.42 13.13 27.52
C ARG A 202 3.69 13.58 26.81
N CYS A 203 3.74 14.83 26.33
CA CYS A 203 4.88 15.30 25.52
C CYS A 203 5.76 16.33 26.22
N GLY A 204 5.42 16.78 27.43
CA GLY A 204 6.10 17.84 28.17
C GLY A 204 5.72 19.26 27.73
N GLY A 205 4.87 19.37 26.70
CA GLY A 205 4.56 20.64 26.06
C GLY A 205 5.60 21.02 25.04
#